data_AF-A0A849GBX3-F1
#
_entry.id   AF-A0A849GBX3-F1
#
_cell.length_a   1.000
_cell.length_b   1.000
_cell.length_c   1.000
_cell.angle_alpha   90.00
_cell.angle_beta   90.00
_cell.angle_gamma   90.00
#
_symmetry.space_group_name_H-M   'P 1'
#
loop_
_entity.id
_entity.type
_entity.pdbx_description
1 polymer ?
#
loop_
_entity_poly.entity_id
_entity_poly.type
_entity_poly.pdbx_seq_one_letter_code
_entity_poly.pdbx_strand_id
1 'polypeptide(L)'
;SEEDDYEKQLDRARIWAREWRFRVGVHHLRGLTDAERAGREYAEVATATVAALWPFVVAAFAEKHGAPPGRGAAVLGMGSLGAMRLNAASDLDLIVIYDGADEDMSDGRRPLATRAYYSRLTQALVTALSAPTAEGRLYEVDMRLRPSGRQGPVATSLPAFKNYQSEEAWTWEHLALTRARPVAGDGVLGDEIEAFRQELLSAPRDRSNTLKDVSDMRARLAEAKPGGASLDAKTGPGRLQDIELFAETGALLAGSAKRTIAGQIEAAEQAFGLSTEETGFLMDAQARFWRVQAAARLVAGEQSVDTDETGAGASAFLLRESAADTVEDLEANLKALADRAAGLISKHIGS
;
A
#
# COMPACT_ATOMS: atom_id res chain seq x y z
N SER A 1 -34.30 -8.32 -9.99
CA SER A 1 -33.77 -9.65 -9.63
C SER A 1 -32.81 -9.49 -8.44
N GLU A 2 -32.30 -10.58 -7.85
CA GLU A 2 -31.21 -10.51 -6.86
C GLU A 2 -29.93 -9.92 -7.48
N GLU A 3 -29.67 -10.21 -8.77
CA GLU A 3 -28.60 -9.57 -9.55
C GLU A 3 -28.75 -8.05 -9.62
N ASP A 4 -29.97 -7.53 -9.87
CA ASP A 4 -30.22 -6.07 -9.85
C ASP A 4 -29.98 -5.46 -8.47
N ASP A 5 -30.16 -6.21 -7.39
CA ASP A 5 -29.91 -5.71 -6.03
C ASP A 5 -28.41 -5.68 -5.71
N TYR A 6 -27.66 -6.71 -6.11
CA TYR A 6 -26.20 -6.74 -6.00
C TYR A 6 -25.54 -5.61 -6.79
N GLU A 7 -25.95 -5.38 -8.04
CA GLU A 7 -25.44 -4.25 -8.84
C GLU A 7 -25.72 -2.90 -8.18
N LYS A 8 -26.94 -2.69 -7.64
CA LYS A 8 -27.28 -1.47 -6.90
C LYS A 8 -26.43 -1.27 -5.65
N GLN A 9 -26.10 -2.34 -4.93
CA GLN A 9 -25.22 -2.26 -3.76
C GLN A 9 -23.80 -1.86 -4.16
N LEU A 10 -23.28 -2.43 -5.26
CA LEU A 10 -21.99 -2.08 -5.85
C LEU A 10 -21.94 -0.61 -6.31
N ASP A 11 -23.01 -0.10 -6.91
CA ASP A 11 -23.10 1.30 -7.33
C ASP A 11 -23.23 2.26 -6.13
N ARG A 12 -23.96 1.89 -5.08
CA ARG A 12 -24.02 2.69 -3.84
C ARG A 12 -22.66 2.82 -3.17
N ALA A 13 -21.87 1.74 -3.12
CA ALA A 13 -20.50 1.80 -2.61
C ALA A 13 -19.62 2.74 -3.46
N ARG A 14 -19.77 2.73 -4.78
CA ARG A 14 -19.08 3.65 -5.71
C ARG A 14 -19.44 5.11 -5.48
N ILE A 15 -20.73 5.42 -5.35
CA ILE A 15 -21.22 6.78 -5.07
C ILE A 15 -20.63 7.26 -3.75
N TRP A 16 -20.81 6.48 -2.67
CA TRP A 16 -20.32 6.83 -1.34
C TRP A 16 -18.80 7.09 -1.33
N ALA A 17 -18.00 6.17 -1.89
CA ALA A 17 -16.55 6.32 -1.89
C ALA A 17 -16.10 7.53 -2.73
N ARG A 18 -16.74 7.79 -3.89
CA ARG A 18 -16.42 8.97 -4.71
C ARG A 18 -16.75 10.28 -4.00
N GLU A 19 -17.90 10.37 -3.35
CA GLU A 19 -18.29 11.57 -2.58
C GLU A 19 -17.27 11.88 -1.47
N TRP A 20 -16.87 10.86 -0.69
CA TRP A 20 -15.88 11.05 0.36
C TRP A 20 -14.49 11.36 -0.18
N ARG A 21 -14.02 10.65 -1.22
CA ARG A 21 -12.73 10.96 -1.86
C ARG A 21 -12.70 12.37 -2.45
N PHE A 22 -13.80 12.80 -3.06
CA PHE A 22 -13.95 14.17 -3.57
C PHE A 22 -13.84 15.19 -2.43
N ARG A 23 -14.55 14.96 -1.32
CA ARG A 23 -14.46 15.82 -0.12
C ARG A 23 -13.04 15.92 0.41
N VAL A 24 -12.34 14.80 0.58
CA VAL A 24 -10.93 14.77 1.04
C VAL A 24 -10.05 15.61 0.10
N GLY A 25 -10.20 15.41 -1.22
CA GLY A 25 -9.47 16.17 -2.22
C GLY A 25 -9.74 17.67 -2.17
N VAL A 26 -11.01 18.07 -2.06
CA VAL A 26 -11.39 19.49 -1.94
C VAL A 26 -10.84 20.11 -0.66
N HIS A 27 -10.92 19.39 0.47
CA HIS A 27 -10.37 19.87 1.73
C HIS A 27 -8.84 20.07 1.62
N HIS A 28 -8.12 19.13 1.02
CA HIS A 28 -6.67 19.23 0.84
C HIS A 28 -6.32 20.38 -0.10
N LEU A 29 -6.98 20.48 -1.25
CA LEU A 29 -6.79 21.56 -2.22
C LEU A 29 -7.03 22.94 -1.60
N ARG A 30 -8.05 23.08 -0.75
CA ARG A 30 -8.41 24.34 -0.05
C ARG A 30 -7.56 24.64 1.18
N GLY A 31 -6.68 23.71 1.61
CA GLY A 31 -5.88 23.87 2.83
C GLY A 31 -6.69 23.71 4.12
N LEU A 32 -7.84 23.02 4.07
CA LEU A 32 -8.65 22.68 5.25
C LEU A 32 -8.13 21.42 5.97
N THR A 33 -7.31 20.63 5.28
CA THR A 33 -6.54 19.51 5.82
C THR A 33 -5.15 19.51 5.19
N ASP A 34 -4.16 18.97 5.88
CA ASP A 34 -2.83 18.71 5.33
C ASP A 34 -2.78 17.36 4.57
N ALA A 35 -1.69 17.14 3.83
CA ALA A 35 -1.47 15.94 3.03
C ALA A 35 -1.40 14.64 3.85
N GLU A 36 -0.95 14.72 5.10
CA GLU A 36 -0.76 13.56 5.96
C GLU A 36 -2.13 13.08 6.49
N ARG A 37 -2.98 14.02 6.93
CA ARG A 37 -4.37 13.74 7.29
C ARG A 37 -5.20 13.37 6.06
N ALA A 38 -5.05 14.04 4.93
CA ALA A 38 -5.74 13.68 3.69
C ALA A 38 -5.39 12.25 3.27
N GLY A 39 -4.11 11.86 3.38
CA GLY A 39 -3.69 10.51 3.03
C GLY A 39 -4.26 9.42 3.92
N ARG A 40 -4.41 9.70 5.22
CA ARG A 40 -5.16 8.83 6.14
C ARG A 40 -6.63 8.75 5.78
N GLU A 41 -7.29 9.87 5.50
CA GLU A 41 -8.71 9.89 5.14
C GLU A 41 -8.99 9.11 3.85
N TYR A 42 -8.10 9.22 2.83
CA TYR A 42 -8.18 8.36 1.65
C TYR A 42 -8.07 6.86 1.99
N ALA A 43 -7.15 6.49 2.88
CA ALA A 43 -6.98 5.10 3.32
C ALA A 43 -8.14 4.60 4.20
N GLU A 44 -8.72 5.46 5.03
CA GLU A 44 -9.92 5.17 5.83
C GLU A 44 -11.13 4.89 4.91
N VAL A 45 -11.35 5.73 3.89
CA VAL A 45 -12.41 5.50 2.89
C VAL A 45 -12.20 4.19 2.14
N ALA A 46 -10.98 3.90 1.69
CA ALA A 46 -10.66 2.65 1.00
C ALA A 46 -10.89 1.43 1.91
N THR A 47 -10.40 1.48 3.15
CA THR A 47 -10.57 0.40 4.15
C THR A 47 -12.05 0.16 4.43
N ALA A 48 -12.82 1.21 4.71
CA ALA A 48 -14.26 1.12 4.96
C ALA A 48 -15.02 0.57 3.75
N THR A 49 -14.63 0.95 2.53
CA THR A 49 -15.23 0.45 1.31
C THR A 49 -14.99 -1.04 1.14
N VAL A 50 -13.75 -1.51 1.29
CA VAL A 50 -13.41 -2.94 1.17
C VAL A 50 -14.11 -3.76 2.28
N ALA A 51 -14.09 -3.27 3.51
CA ALA A 51 -14.77 -3.90 4.65
C ALA A 51 -16.28 -4.00 4.45
N ALA A 52 -16.92 -2.95 3.90
CA ALA A 52 -18.34 -2.94 3.62
C ALA A 52 -18.72 -3.86 2.45
N LEU A 53 -17.91 -3.89 1.38
CA LEU A 53 -18.19 -4.71 0.20
C LEU A 53 -17.97 -6.20 0.44
N TRP A 54 -16.97 -6.57 1.24
CA TRP A 54 -16.61 -7.96 1.49
C TRP A 54 -17.81 -8.87 1.85
N PRO A 55 -18.65 -8.57 2.86
CA PRO A 55 -19.78 -9.43 3.19
C PRO A 55 -20.82 -9.55 2.06
N PHE A 56 -21.03 -8.50 1.25
CA PHE A 56 -21.94 -8.56 0.11
C PHE A 56 -21.40 -9.47 -1.00
N VAL A 57 -20.10 -9.38 -1.30
CA VAL A 57 -19.44 -10.26 -2.27
C VAL A 57 -19.53 -11.72 -1.80
N VAL A 58 -19.28 -11.97 -0.51
CA VAL A 58 -19.39 -13.31 0.08
C VAL A 58 -20.82 -13.83 -0.03
N ALA A 59 -21.83 -13.04 0.35
CA ALA A 59 -23.23 -13.45 0.32
C ALA A 59 -23.69 -13.78 -1.11
N ALA A 60 -23.43 -12.89 -2.08
CA ALA A 60 -23.79 -13.11 -3.47
C ALA A 60 -23.08 -14.34 -4.07
N PHE A 61 -21.81 -14.57 -3.70
CA PHE A 61 -21.09 -15.77 -4.15
C PHE A 61 -21.66 -17.05 -3.52
N ALA A 62 -22.10 -16.97 -2.25
CA ALA A 62 -22.65 -18.09 -1.50
C ALA A 62 -24.02 -18.55 -1.98
N GLU A 63 -24.84 -17.69 -2.60
CA GLU A 63 -26.14 -18.08 -3.19
C GLU A 63 -26.02 -19.26 -4.17
N LYS A 64 -24.92 -19.30 -4.93
CA LYS A 64 -24.65 -20.34 -5.91
C LYS A 64 -23.79 -21.46 -5.37
N HIS A 65 -22.79 -21.11 -4.56
CA HIS A 65 -21.70 -22.02 -4.19
C HIS A 65 -21.78 -22.53 -2.75
N GLY A 66 -22.63 -21.97 -1.88
CA GLY A 66 -22.69 -22.29 -0.45
C GLY A 66 -21.79 -21.38 0.36
N ALA A 67 -21.79 -21.54 1.68
CA ALA A 67 -20.94 -20.72 2.54
C ALA A 67 -19.44 -20.93 2.24
N PRO A 68 -18.55 -19.95 2.53
CA PRO A 68 -17.11 -20.15 2.42
C PRO A 68 -16.64 -21.34 3.28
N PRO A 69 -15.90 -22.30 2.72
CA PRO A 69 -15.48 -23.47 3.48
C PRO A 69 -14.53 -23.13 4.63
N GLY A 70 -14.72 -23.73 5.81
CA GLY A 70 -13.86 -23.54 6.98
C GLY A 70 -14.08 -22.21 7.70
N ARG A 71 -13.00 -21.51 8.03
CA ARG A 71 -13.04 -20.25 8.81
C ARG A 71 -13.24 -18.99 7.95
N GLY A 72 -13.28 -19.12 6.63
CA GLY A 72 -13.39 -17.98 5.74
C GLY A 72 -12.05 -17.47 5.23
N ALA A 73 -12.02 -16.17 4.89
CA ALA A 73 -10.82 -15.49 4.42
C ALA A 73 -10.66 -14.11 5.05
N ALA A 74 -9.41 -13.65 5.11
CA ALA A 74 -9.00 -12.32 5.46
C ALA A 74 -8.40 -11.61 4.23
N VAL A 75 -8.71 -10.33 4.09
CA VAL A 75 -8.16 -9.44 3.07
C VAL A 75 -7.12 -8.54 3.75
N LEU A 76 -5.90 -8.57 3.24
CA LEU A 76 -4.80 -7.72 3.71
C LEU A 76 -4.61 -6.56 2.73
N GLY A 77 -4.57 -5.36 3.27
CA GLY A 77 -4.06 -4.18 2.58
C GLY A 77 -2.54 -4.13 2.70
N MET A 78 -1.88 -3.96 1.56
CA MET A 78 -0.42 -3.86 1.44
C MET A 78 -0.02 -2.41 1.11
N GLY A 79 1.29 -2.15 1.04
CA GLY A 79 1.83 -0.88 0.58
C GLY A 79 1.21 0.33 1.30
N SER A 80 0.72 1.29 0.52
CA SER A 80 0.11 2.52 1.01
C SER A 80 -1.20 2.28 1.79
N LEU A 81 -2.01 1.29 1.41
CA LEU A 81 -3.26 0.97 2.10
C LEU A 81 -2.98 0.37 3.48
N GLY A 82 -2.02 -0.55 3.54
CA GLY A 82 -1.56 -1.17 4.78
C GLY A 82 -0.96 -0.14 5.76
N ALA A 83 -0.17 0.79 5.23
CA ALA A 83 0.42 1.90 5.97
C ALA A 83 -0.55 3.05 6.30
N MET A 84 -1.85 2.93 5.96
CA MET A 84 -2.87 3.97 6.20
C MET A 84 -2.53 5.33 5.55
N ARG A 85 -1.94 5.31 4.36
CA ARG A 85 -1.46 6.53 3.70
C ARG A 85 -1.60 6.44 2.17
N LEU A 86 -2.81 6.70 1.68
CA LEU A 86 -3.12 6.75 0.24
C LEU A 86 -3.05 8.19 -0.30
N ASN A 87 -3.03 8.34 -1.61
CA ASN A 87 -3.29 9.61 -2.30
C ASN A 87 -4.48 9.46 -3.26
N ALA A 88 -4.88 10.56 -3.92
CA ALA A 88 -6.06 10.60 -4.77
C ALA A 88 -6.07 9.55 -5.92
N ALA A 89 -4.88 9.17 -6.39
CA ALA A 89 -4.65 8.27 -7.53
C ALA A 89 -4.01 6.93 -7.10
N SER A 90 -4.20 6.50 -5.85
CA SER A 90 -3.63 5.23 -5.38
C SER A 90 -4.49 4.02 -5.75
N ASP A 91 -3.80 2.98 -6.23
CA ASP A 91 -4.34 1.62 -6.34
C ASP A 91 -4.47 0.98 -4.95
N LEU A 92 -5.23 -0.11 -4.86
CA LEU A 92 -5.28 -0.96 -3.68
C LEU A 92 -4.46 -2.22 -3.88
N ASP A 93 -3.29 -2.27 -3.24
CA ASP A 93 -2.50 -3.50 -3.15
C ASP A 93 -3.14 -4.46 -2.13
N LEU A 94 -3.64 -5.61 -2.59
CA LEU A 94 -4.36 -6.58 -1.76
C LEU A 94 -3.76 -7.99 -1.82
N ILE A 95 -3.89 -8.72 -0.71
CA ILE A 95 -3.67 -10.17 -0.63
C ILE A 95 -4.89 -10.80 0.05
N VAL A 96 -5.35 -11.95 -0.45
CA VAL A 96 -6.40 -12.74 0.21
C VAL A 96 -5.82 -14.03 0.75
N ILE A 97 -5.99 -14.23 2.05
CA ILE A 97 -5.54 -15.42 2.78
C ILE A 97 -6.77 -16.11 3.35
N TYR A 98 -6.95 -17.40 3.07
CA TYR A 98 -8.09 -18.18 3.57
C TYR A 98 -7.65 -19.29 4.51
N ASP A 99 -8.58 -19.76 5.33
CA ASP A 99 -8.40 -20.97 6.13
C ASP A 99 -9.58 -21.91 5.90
N GLY A 100 -9.31 -22.98 5.16
CA GLY A 100 -10.29 -24.01 4.83
C GLY A 100 -10.57 -24.99 5.96
N ALA A 101 -9.81 -24.95 7.06
CA ALA A 101 -9.85 -25.97 8.11
C ALA A 101 -9.84 -27.40 7.51
N ASP A 102 -10.77 -28.25 7.93
CA ASP A 102 -10.94 -29.63 7.44
C ASP A 102 -11.96 -29.74 6.30
N GLU A 103 -12.39 -28.62 5.70
CA GLU A 103 -13.38 -28.62 4.63
C GLU A 103 -12.74 -28.64 3.24
N ASP A 104 -13.05 -29.68 2.47
CA ASP A 104 -12.53 -29.86 1.11
C ASP A 104 -13.36 -29.15 0.03
N MET A 105 -14.66 -28.91 0.28
CA MET A 105 -15.59 -28.30 -0.66
C MET A 105 -16.68 -27.49 0.04
N SER A 106 -17.27 -26.52 -0.68
CA SER A 106 -18.47 -25.81 -0.27
C SER A 106 -19.75 -26.65 -0.49
N ASP A 107 -20.88 -26.22 0.06
CA ASP A 107 -22.11 -27.02 0.21
C ASP A 107 -23.34 -26.51 -0.58
N GLY A 108 -23.17 -25.50 -1.45
CA GLY A 108 -24.28 -24.89 -2.18
C GLY A 108 -24.72 -25.65 -3.43
N ARG A 109 -25.64 -25.05 -4.19
CA ARG A 109 -26.26 -25.65 -5.40
C ARG A 109 -25.25 -26.06 -6.47
N ARG A 110 -24.10 -25.40 -6.53
CA ARG A 110 -22.96 -25.73 -7.37
C ARG A 110 -21.69 -25.72 -6.52
N PRO A 111 -21.39 -26.79 -5.76
CA PRO A 111 -20.29 -26.80 -4.82
C PRO A 111 -18.94 -26.63 -5.56
N LEU A 112 -17.96 -26.05 -4.86
CA LEU A 112 -16.59 -25.89 -5.35
C LEU A 112 -15.62 -26.45 -4.33
N ALA A 113 -14.53 -27.05 -4.80
CA ALA A 113 -13.40 -27.37 -3.95
C ALA A 113 -12.85 -26.09 -3.29
N THR A 114 -12.43 -26.16 -2.03
CA THR A 114 -12.06 -25.02 -1.19
C THR A 114 -11.09 -24.04 -1.86
N ARG A 115 -10.01 -24.56 -2.46
CA ARG A 115 -9.06 -23.72 -3.21
C ARG A 115 -9.70 -22.99 -4.39
N ALA A 116 -10.60 -23.66 -5.13
CA ALA A 116 -11.30 -23.06 -6.26
C ALA A 116 -12.38 -22.06 -5.80
N TYR A 117 -13.02 -22.33 -4.67
CA TYR A 117 -13.97 -21.41 -4.03
C TYR A 117 -13.27 -20.08 -3.72
N TYR A 118 -12.19 -20.10 -2.92
CA TYR A 118 -11.49 -18.88 -2.53
C TYR A 118 -10.80 -18.18 -3.71
N SER A 119 -10.30 -18.92 -4.70
CA SER A 119 -9.76 -18.29 -5.92
C SER A 119 -10.82 -17.48 -6.67
N ARG A 120 -12.04 -18.03 -6.83
CA ARG A 120 -13.14 -17.36 -7.52
C ARG A 120 -13.79 -16.27 -6.68
N LEU A 121 -13.88 -16.46 -5.36
CA LEU A 121 -14.34 -15.42 -4.44
C LEU A 121 -13.41 -14.20 -4.48
N THR A 122 -12.09 -14.40 -4.48
CA THR A 122 -11.14 -13.30 -4.63
C THR A 122 -11.28 -12.60 -5.97
N GLN A 123 -11.50 -13.34 -7.07
CA GLN A 123 -11.80 -12.74 -8.36
C GLN A 123 -13.09 -11.90 -8.31
N ALA A 124 -14.14 -12.39 -7.64
CA ALA A 124 -15.38 -11.65 -7.45
C ALA A 124 -15.17 -10.35 -6.66
N LEU A 125 -14.33 -10.37 -5.61
CA LEU A 125 -13.93 -9.15 -4.87
C LEU A 125 -13.19 -8.17 -5.78
N VAL A 126 -12.19 -8.65 -6.53
CA VAL A 126 -11.44 -7.81 -7.49
C VAL A 126 -12.40 -7.19 -8.50
N THR A 127 -13.35 -7.97 -9.05
CA THR A 127 -14.38 -7.46 -9.97
C THR A 127 -15.27 -6.42 -9.29
N ALA A 128 -15.74 -6.65 -8.06
CA ALA A 128 -16.56 -5.70 -7.33
C ALA A 128 -15.88 -4.33 -7.15
N LEU A 129 -14.55 -4.34 -6.94
CA LEU A 129 -13.73 -3.14 -6.76
C LEU A 129 -13.29 -2.47 -8.07
N SER A 130 -13.00 -3.24 -9.13
CA SER A 130 -12.32 -2.72 -10.33
C SER A 130 -13.17 -2.70 -11.60
N ALA A 131 -14.31 -3.41 -11.63
CA ALA A 131 -15.15 -3.41 -12.82
C ALA A 131 -15.77 -2.01 -13.04
N PRO A 132 -15.75 -1.51 -14.29
CA PRO A 132 -16.45 -0.27 -14.64
C PRO A 132 -17.96 -0.50 -14.60
N THR A 133 -18.70 0.37 -13.93
CA THR A 133 -20.17 0.42 -14.00
C THR A 133 -20.63 1.76 -14.59
N ALA A 134 -21.93 2.04 -14.60
CA ALA A 134 -22.45 3.38 -14.91
C ALA A 134 -21.85 4.46 -13.99
N GLU A 135 -21.43 4.05 -12.80
CA GLU A 135 -20.76 4.87 -11.80
C GLU A 135 -19.22 4.81 -11.89
N GLY A 136 -18.68 4.29 -12.99
CA GLY A 136 -17.24 4.16 -13.21
C GLY A 136 -16.58 3.09 -12.35
N ARG A 137 -15.26 3.17 -12.23
CA ARG A 137 -14.43 2.26 -11.44
C ARG A 137 -14.29 2.76 -10.00
N LEU A 138 -14.35 1.86 -9.02
CA LEU A 138 -14.19 2.21 -7.61
C LEU A 138 -12.70 2.36 -7.24
N TYR A 139 -11.91 1.30 -7.46
CA TYR A 139 -10.45 1.32 -7.35
C TYR A 139 -9.80 0.40 -8.38
N GLU A 140 -8.57 0.70 -8.79
CA GLU A 140 -7.69 -0.34 -9.30
C GLU A 140 -7.27 -1.27 -8.16
N VAL A 141 -7.10 -2.55 -8.46
CA VAL A 141 -6.63 -3.53 -7.49
C VAL A 141 -5.38 -4.20 -8.02
N ASP A 142 -4.31 -4.16 -7.22
CA ASP A 142 -3.07 -4.85 -7.50
C ASP A 142 -2.88 -6.04 -6.56
N MET A 143 -2.76 -7.23 -7.14
CA MET A 143 -2.56 -8.49 -6.41
C MET A 143 -1.13 -9.02 -6.54
N ARG A 144 -0.17 -8.22 -7.04
CA ARG A 144 1.20 -8.67 -7.36
C ARG A 144 2.05 -8.99 -6.14
N LEU A 145 1.71 -8.48 -4.96
CA LEU A 145 2.45 -8.73 -3.71
C LEU A 145 2.07 -10.04 -3.01
N ARG A 146 1.14 -10.83 -3.57
CA ARG A 146 0.81 -12.16 -3.04
C ARG A 146 1.97 -13.15 -3.23
N PRO A 147 2.03 -14.25 -2.46
CA PRO A 147 3.06 -15.29 -2.62
C PRO A 147 3.24 -15.74 -4.08
N SER A 148 4.51 -15.81 -4.53
CA SER A 148 4.91 -16.11 -5.91
C SER A 148 4.38 -15.12 -6.98
N GLY A 149 3.95 -13.93 -6.56
CA GLY A 149 3.47 -12.84 -7.41
C GLY A 149 2.42 -13.28 -8.44
N ARG A 150 2.62 -12.91 -9.72
CA ARG A 150 1.69 -13.26 -10.81
C ARG A 150 1.58 -14.77 -11.06
N GLN A 151 2.59 -15.55 -10.70
CA GLN A 151 2.63 -17.00 -10.93
C GLN A 151 1.94 -17.77 -9.79
N GLY A 152 1.76 -17.14 -8.63
CA GLY A 152 1.09 -17.72 -7.49
C GLY A 152 -0.44 -17.69 -7.58
N PRO A 153 -1.12 -18.50 -6.73
CA PRO A 153 -2.57 -18.51 -6.67
C PRO A 153 -3.10 -17.13 -6.26
N VAL A 154 -4.28 -16.75 -6.77
CA VAL A 154 -4.90 -15.45 -6.47
C VAL A 154 -5.36 -15.34 -5.00
N ALA A 155 -5.58 -16.48 -4.35
CA ALA A 155 -5.81 -16.61 -2.91
C ALA A 155 -4.92 -17.73 -2.36
N THR A 156 -4.32 -17.53 -1.20
CA THR A 156 -3.44 -18.53 -0.57
C THR A 156 -4.03 -19.04 0.73
N SER A 157 -3.81 -20.31 1.08
CA SER A 157 -4.24 -20.81 2.39
C SER A 157 -3.31 -20.28 3.47
N LEU A 158 -3.79 -20.18 4.71
CA LEU A 158 -2.99 -19.73 5.85
C LEU A 158 -1.74 -20.60 6.05
N PRO A 159 -1.81 -21.95 6.01
CA PRO A 159 -0.60 -22.78 6.11
C PRO A 159 0.40 -22.53 4.97
N ALA A 160 -0.08 -22.38 3.73
CA ALA A 160 0.78 -22.12 2.59
C ALA A 160 1.41 -20.73 2.65
N PHE A 161 0.67 -19.72 3.13
CA PHE A 161 1.19 -18.38 3.37
C PHE A 161 2.31 -18.39 4.43
N LYS A 162 2.07 -19.03 5.58
CA LYS A 162 3.07 -19.16 6.64
C LYS A 162 4.34 -19.87 6.13
N ASN A 163 4.18 -21.00 5.44
CA ASN A 163 5.30 -21.75 4.88
C ASN A 163 6.11 -20.93 3.87
N TYR A 164 5.44 -20.30 2.89
CA TYR A 164 6.11 -19.49 1.88
C TYR A 164 6.89 -18.32 2.49
N GLN A 165 6.26 -17.60 3.43
CA GLN A 165 6.89 -16.45 4.07
C GLN A 165 8.11 -16.82 4.92
N SER A 166 8.12 -18.02 5.52
CA SER A 166 9.24 -18.52 6.32
C SER A 166 10.38 -19.11 5.48
N GLU A 167 10.06 -19.82 4.40
CA GLU A 167 11.03 -20.69 3.70
C GLU A 167 11.45 -20.17 2.31
N GLU A 168 10.59 -19.40 1.63
CA GLU A 168 10.75 -19.09 0.19
C GLU A 168 10.79 -17.60 -0.11
N ALA A 169 10.22 -16.76 0.76
CA ALA A 169 10.05 -15.34 0.49
C ALA A 169 11.39 -14.59 0.42
N TRP A 170 11.48 -13.68 -0.53
CA TRP A 170 12.65 -12.83 -0.71
C TRP A 170 12.66 -11.68 0.31
N THR A 171 13.83 -11.11 0.60
CA THR A 171 13.99 -9.94 1.50
C THR A 171 13.01 -8.81 1.17
N TRP A 172 12.80 -8.50 -0.11
CA TRP A 172 11.87 -7.44 -0.54
C TRP A 172 10.40 -7.74 -0.21
N GLU A 173 10.00 -9.01 -0.17
CA GLU A 173 8.64 -9.40 0.20
C GLU A 173 8.41 -9.16 1.69
N HIS A 174 9.41 -9.45 2.53
CA HIS A 174 9.36 -9.11 3.96
C HIS A 174 9.33 -7.60 4.19
N LEU A 175 10.06 -6.81 3.39
CA LEU A 175 10.00 -5.34 3.45
C LEU A 175 8.58 -4.84 3.12
N ALA A 176 7.96 -5.36 2.05
CA ALA A 176 6.57 -5.05 1.72
C ALA A 176 5.59 -5.48 2.83
N LEU A 177 5.85 -6.62 3.48
CA LEU A 177 5.05 -7.15 4.57
C LEU A 177 5.13 -6.30 5.85
N THR A 178 6.16 -5.46 6.03
CA THR A 178 6.23 -4.51 7.16
C THR A 178 5.03 -3.56 7.23
N ARG A 179 4.38 -3.30 6.09
CA ARG A 179 3.20 -2.43 5.99
C ARG A 179 1.88 -3.19 6.03
N ALA A 180 1.89 -4.51 5.90
CA ALA A 180 0.67 -5.29 5.74
C ALA A 180 -0.29 -5.13 6.94
N ARG A 181 -1.58 -5.00 6.64
CA ARG A 181 -2.64 -4.84 7.65
C ARG A 181 -3.92 -5.52 7.20
N PRO A 182 -4.61 -6.30 8.06
CA PRO A 182 -5.97 -6.75 7.77
C PRO A 182 -6.92 -5.57 7.54
N VAL A 183 -7.71 -5.61 6.47
CA VAL A 183 -8.67 -4.56 6.09
C VAL A 183 -10.11 -5.05 5.99
N ALA A 184 -10.33 -6.34 5.78
CA ALA A 184 -11.65 -6.97 5.74
C ALA A 184 -11.53 -8.48 5.96
N GLY A 185 -12.66 -9.17 6.10
CA GLY A 185 -12.69 -10.62 6.25
C GLY A 185 -12.96 -11.10 7.68
N ASP A 186 -12.65 -12.36 7.92
CA ASP A 186 -12.75 -12.95 9.25
C ASP A 186 -11.74 -12.33 10.22
N GLY A 187 -12.23 -11.82 11.35
CA GLY A 187 -11.42 -11.08 12.32
C GLY A 187 -10.42 -11.97 13.05
N VAL A 188 -10.83 -13.20 13.41
CA VAL A 188 -9.95 -14.14 14.13
C VAL A 188 -8.81 -14.59 13.24
N LEU A 189 -9.09 -14.89 11.97
CA LEU A 189 -8.08 -15.20 10.96
C LEU A 189 -7.17 -13.98 10.70
N GLY A 190 -7.74 -12.78 10.64
CA GLY A 190 -6.98 -11.53 10.51
C GLY A 190 -5.99 -11.32 11.65
N ASP A 191 -6.42 -11.55 12.89
CA ASP A 191 -5.57 -11.45 14.08
C ASP A 191 -4.45 -12.52 14.08
N GLU A 192 -4.75 -13.73 13.62
CA GLU A 192 -3.76 -14.80 13.50
C GLU A 192 -2.69 -14.49 12.43
N ILE A 193 -3.09 -13.91 11.30
CA ILE A 193 -2.16 -13.46 10.26
C ILE A 193 -1.30 -12.31 10.79
N GLU A 194 -1.88 -11.39 11.54
CA GLU A 194 -1.13 -10.29 12.16
C GLU A 194 -0.12 -10.80 13.20
N ALA A 195 -0.50 -11.79 14.03
CA ALA A 195 0.41 -12.41 14.97
C ALA A 195 1.60 -13.06 14.27
N PHE A 196 1.35 -13.83 13.21
CA PHE A 196 2.41 -14.42 12.38
C PHE A 196 3.29 -13.35 11.73
N ARG A 197 2.70 -12.27 11.20
CA ARG A 197 3.45 -11.14 10.63
C ARG A 197 4.41 -10.54 11.66
N GLN A 198 3.95 -10.30 12.88
CA GLN A 198 4.79 -9.75 13.95
C GLN A 198 5.92 -10.70 14.33
N GLU A 199 5.63 -12.00 14.46
CA GLU A 199 6.64 -13.03 14.73
C GLU A 199 7.71 -13.07 13.65
N LEU A 200 7.30 -13.17 12.38
CA LEU A 200 8.19 -13.23 11.22
C LEU A 200 9.07 -11.98 11.11
N LEU A 201 8.51 -10.78 11.32
CA LEU A 201 9.27 -9.54 11.21
C LEU A 201 10.20 -9.31 12.40
N SER A 202 9.88 -9.85 13.57
CA SER A 202 10.72 -9.76 14.77
C SER A 202 11.83 -10.81 14.83
N ALA A 203 11.81 -11.78 13.91
CA ALA A 203 12.85 -12.81 13.83
C ALA A 203 14.23 -12.21 13.46
N PRO A 204 15.34 -12.73 14.04
CA PRO A 204 16.68 -12.31 13.67
C PRO A 204 16.98 -12.53 12.19
N ARG A 205 17.76 -11.62 11.59
CA ARG A 205 18.16 -11.70 10.18
C ARG A 205 19.65 -11.57 10.00
N ASP A 206 20.15 -12.20 8.94
CA ASP A 206 21.50 -11.94 8.47
C ASP A 206 21.57 -10.52 7.90
N ARG A 207 22.27 -9.66 8.63
CA ARG A 207 22.44 -8.25 8.27
C ARG A 207 23.15 -8.09 6.92
N SER A 208 24.19 -8.88 6.67
CA SER A 208 25.00 -8.74 5.45
C SER A 208 24.19 -9.09 4.22
N ASN A 209 23.45 -10.20 4.25
CA ASN A 209 22.59 -10.62 3.16
C ASN A 209 21.44 -9.64 2.95
N THR A 210 20.80 -9.19 4.04
CA THR A 210 19.70 -8.20 3.95
C THR A 210 20.17 -6.91 3.28
N LEU A 211 21.32 -6.34 3.70
CA LEU A 211 21.84 -5.11 3.10
C LEU A 211 22.23 -5.28 1.64
N LYS A 212 22.83 -6.43 1.30
CA LYS A 212 23.17 -6.76 -0.09
C LYS A 212 21.91 -6.84 -0.96
N ASP A 213 20.90 -7.58 -0.54
CA ASP A 213 19.64 -7.72 -1.28
C ASP A 213 18.94 -6.37 -1.50
N VAL A 214 18.96 -5.52 -0.48
CA VAL A 214 18.37 -4.17 -0.58
C VAL A 214 19.19 -3.28 -1.52
N SER A 215 20.52 -3.31 -1.47
CA SER A 215 21.37 -2.58 -2.43
C SER A 215 21.11 -3.03 -3.87
N ASP A 216 21.09 -4.34 -4.12
CA ASP A 216 20.81 -4.90 -5.44
C ASP A 216 19.41 -4.48 -5.95
N MET A 217 18.42 -4.45 -5.06
CA MET A 217 17.08 -3.97 -5.39
C MET A 217 17.05 -2.47 -5.67
N ARG A 218 17.75 -1.65 -4.89
CA ARG A 218 17.86 -0.20 -5.10
C ARG A 218 18.46 0.12 -6.46
N ALA A 219 19.52 -0.58 -6.85
CA ALA A 219 20.14 -0.45 -8.16
C ALA A 219 19.14 -0.78 -9.30
N ARG A 220 18.39 -1.90 -9.18
CA ARG A 220 17.36 -2.27 -10.17
C ARG A 220 16.24 -1.24 -10.28
N LEU A 221 15.80 -0.65 -9.15
CA LEU A 221 14.79 0.39 -9.14
C LEU A 221 15.29 1.66 -9.86
N ALA A 222 16.55 2.04 -9.64
CA ALA A 222 17.17 3.17 -10.31
C ALA A 222 17.30 2.95 -11.83
N GLU A 223 17.62 1.73 -12.27
CA GLU A 223 17.67 1.37 -13.70
C GLU A 223 16.28 1.36 -14.36
N ALA A 224 15.27 0.84 -13.67
CA ALA A 224 13.92 0.68 -14.23
C ALA A 224 13.17 2.02 -14.38
N LYS A 225 13.45 2.98 -13.50
CA LYS A 225 12.87 4.33 -13.55
C LYS A 225 13.95 5.36 -13.21
N PRO A 226 14.78 5.76 -14.18
CA PRO A 226 15.65 6.91 -13.99
C PRO A 226 14.75 8.12 -13.74
N GLY A 227 14.85 8.72 -12.55
CA GLY A 227 14.02 9.87 -12.15
C GLY A 227 14.10 10.94 -13.24
N GLY A 228 12.96 11.24 -13.88
CA GLY A 228 12.93 11.98 -15.15
C GLY A 228 12.40 13.40 -15.05
N ALA A 229 11.55 13.69 -14.06
CA ALA A 229 10.99 15.02 -13.84
C ALA A 229 11.60 15.67 -12.60
N SER A 230 11.88 16.97 -12.69
CA SER A 230 12.39 17.79 -11.58
C SER A 230 11.51 17.67 -10.32
N LEU A 231 10.18 17.58 -10.51
CA LEU A 231 9.17 17.42 -9.45
C LEU A 231 8.83 15.97 -9.07
N ASP A 232 9.53 14.94 -9.56
CA ASP A 232 9.24 13.55 -9.14
C ASP A 232 9.61 13.33 -7.68
N ALA A 233 8.70 13.59 -6.74
CA ALA A 233 8.94 13.41 -5.31
C ALA A 233 9.08 11.94 -4.89
N LYS A 234 8.65 10.98 -5.72
CA LYS A 234 8.54 9.58 -5.35
C LYS A 234 9.78 8.77 -5.69
N THR A 235 10.25 8.87 -6.93
CA THR A 235 11.19 7.90 -7.50
C THR A 235 12.59 8.50 -7.64
N GLY A 236 13.60 7.77 -7.18
CA GLY A 236 15.01 8.13 -7.33
C GLY A 236 15.78 8.16 -6.01
N PRO A 237 17.12 8.30 -6.06
CA PRO A 237 17.97 8.29 -4.87
C PRO A 237 17.56 9.36 -3.86
N GLY A 238 17.42 8.98 -2.59
CA GLY A 238 17.06 9.87 -1.49
C GLY A 238 15.64 10.45 -1.54
N ARG A 239 14.80 10.05 -2.50
CA ARG A 239 13.39 10.49 -2.60
C ARG A 239 12.49 9.56 -1.78
N LEU A 240 11.18 9.80 -1.82
CA LEU A 240 10.18 9.14 -0.96
C LEU A 240 10.36 7.62 -0.88
N GLN A 241 10.44 6.94 -2.03
CA GLN A 241 10.54 5.48 -2.08
C GLN A 241 11.86 4.97 -1.48
N ASP A 242 12.95 5.70 -1.68
CA ASP A 242 14.27 5.31 -1.19
C ASP A 242 14.36 5.46 0.33
N ILE A 243 13.83 6.56 0.88
CA ILE A 243 13.74 6.78 2.33
C ILE A 243 12.83 5.74 2.99
N GLU A 244 11.70 5.45 2.37
CA GLU A 244 10.76 4.43 2.83
C GLU A 244 11.40 3.04 2.86
N LEU A 245 12.12 2.68 1.81
CA LEU A 245 12.84 1.42 1.74
C LEU A 245 13.95 1.32 2.80
N PHE A 246 14.67 2.42 3.02
CA PHE A 246 15.67 2.52 4.09
C PHE A 246 15.03 2.31 5.48
N ALA A 247 13.87 2.93 5.73
CA ALA A 247 13.12 2.78 6.97
C ALA A 247 12.63 1.34 7.17
N GLU A 248 12.06 0.72 6.14
CA GLU A 248 11.64 -0.69 6.16
C GLU A 248 12.81 -1.62 6.45
N THR A 249 13.97 -1.37 5.84
CA THR A 249 15.20 -2.14 6.08
C THR A 249 15.66 -2.00 7.52
N GLY A 250 15.62 -0.78 8.07
CA GLY A 250 15.91 -0.52 9.47
C GLY A 250 14.97 -1.26 10.41
N ALA A 251 13.66 -1.22 10.15
CA ALA A 251 12.67 -1.98 10.91
C ALA A 251 12.91 -3.48 10.85
N LEU A 252 13.21 -4.00 9.67
CA LEU A 252 13.47 -5.42 9.44
C LEU A 252 14.72 -5.91 10.17
N LEU A 253 15.80 -5.12 10.18
CA LEU A 253 17.06 -5.42 10.86
C LEU A 253 16.96 -5.25 12.39
N ALA A 254 16.12 -4.33 12.86
CA ALA A 254 15.85 -4.12 14.28
C ALA A 254 14.86 -5.15 14.87
N GLY A 255 14.28 -6.03 14.05
CA GLY A 255 13.22 -6.94 14.50
C GLY A 255 11.94 -6.20 14.90
N SER A 256 11.63 -5.10 14.22
CA SER A 256 10.48 -4.24 14.53
C SER A 256 9.31 -4.50 13.59
N ALA A 257 8.15 -4.86 14.16
CA ALA A 257 6.91 -5.01 13.41
C ALA A 257 6.10 -3.70 13.25
N LYS A 258 6.70 -2.54 13.59
CA LYS A 258 6.07 -1.22 13.44
C LYS A 258 5.72 -0.97 11.97
N ARG A 259 4.47 -0.57 11.69
CA ARG A 259 3.98 -0.26 10.33
C ARG A 259 4.13 1.21 9.94
N THR A 260 4.11 2.11 10.92
CA THR A 260 4.17 3.55 10.67
C THR A 260 5.57 3.93 10.21
N ILE A 261 5.68 4.77 9.18
CA ILE A 261 6.98 5.21 8.67
C ILE A 261 7.85 5.87 9.75
N ALA A 262 7.26 6.73 10.60
CA ALA A 262 8.00 7.31 11.73
C ALA A 262 8.60 6.22 12.64
N GLY A 263 7.78 5.24 13.02
CA GLY A 263 8.24 4.09 13.81
C GLY A 263 9.29 3.21 13.11
N GLN A 264 9.27 3.13 11.77
CA GLN A 264 10.27 2.42 10.98
C GLN A 264 11.59 3.21 10.89
N ILE A 265 11.52 4.54 10.76
CA ILE A 265 12.70 5.42 10.82
C ILE A 265 13.34 5.38 12.22
N GLU A 266 12.55 5.34 13.30
CA GLU A 266 13.08 5.11 14.66
C GLU A 266 13.77 3.75 14.80
N ALA A 267 13.24 2.71 14.14
CA ALA A 267 13.88 1.40 14.14
C ALA A 267 15.19 1.43 13.32
N ALA A 268 15.23 2.22 12.25
CA ALA A 268 16.44 2.48 11.48
C ALA A 268 17.52 3.20 12.30
N GLU A 269 17.15 4.09 13.23
CA GLU A 269 18.09 4.69 14.19
C GLU A 269 18.88 3.62 14.95
N GLN A 270 18.18 2.65 15.52
CA GLN A 270 18.80 1.54 16.27
C GLN A 270 19.59 0.61 15.35
N ALA A 271 19.02 0.26 14.19
CA ALA A 271 19.65 -0.68 13.26
C ALA A 271 20.92 -0.12 12.61
N PHE A 272 20.99 1.19 12.37
CA PHE A 272 22.09 1.82 11.63
C PHE A 272 22.98 2.73 12.48
N GLY A 273 22.60 3.00 13.74
CA GLY A 273 23.32 3.92 14.62
C GLY A 273 23.21 5.37 14.15
N LEU A 274 22.03 5.77 13.69
CA LEU A 274 21.79 7.15 13.27
C LEU A 274 21.83 8.08 14.49
N SER A 275 22.31 9.29 14.30
CA SER A 275 22.14 10.36 15.28
C SER A 275 20.70 10.86 15.28
N THR A 276 20.26 11.47 16.37
CA THR A 276 18.94 12.12 16.47
C THR A 276 18.70 13.16 15.37
N GLU A 277 19.77 13.85 14.93
CA GLU A 277 19.69 14.79 13.80
C GLU A 277 19.41 14.08 12.48
N GLU A 278 20.10 12.97 12.20
CA GLU A 278 19.91 12.18 10.98
C GLU A 278 18.50 11.53 10.96
N THR A 279 18.04 10.98 12.08
CA THR A 279 16.66 10.47 12.23
C THR A 279 15.64 11.57 11.96
N GLY A 280 15.79 12.73 12.62
CA GLY A 280 14.88 13.86 12.44
C GLY A 280 14.87 14.40 11.01
N PHE A 281 16.05 14.46 10.37
CA PHE A 281 16.16 14.83 8.97
C PHE A 281 15.42 13.87 8.03
N LEU A 282 15.58 12.55 8.19
CA LEU A 282 14.87 11.56 7.37
C LEU A 282 13.35 11.67 7.54
N MET A 283 12.87 11.89 8.76
CA MET A 283 11.45 12.11 9.02
C MET A 283 10.92 13.36 8.29
N ASP A 284 11.63 14.50 8.38
CA ASP A 284 11.24 15.74 7.70
C ASP A 284 11.30 15.59 6.18
N ALA A 285 12.38 15.00 5.64
CA ALA A 285 12.53 14.77 4.21
C ALA A 285 11.40 13.88 3.67
N GLN A 286 11.11 12.77 4.35
CA GLN A 286 10.03 11.85 3.98
C GLN A 286 8.67 12.58 3.98
N ALA A 287 8.37 13.37 5.02
CA ALA A 287 7.13 14.13 5.12
C ALA A 287 6.99 15.17 3.99
N ARG A 288 8.08 15.88 3.64
CA ARG A 288 8.07 16.87 2.54
C ARG A 288 7.87 16.21 1.18
N PHE A 289 8.56 15.11 0.89
CA PHE A 289 8.32 14.35 -0.33
C PHE A 289 6.89 13.81 -0.39
N TRP A 290 6.34 13.34 0.73
CA TRP A 290 4.94 12.92 0.79
C TRP A 290 3.97 14.06 0.46
N ARG A 291 4.17 15.26 1.03
CA ARG A 291 3.31 16.43 0.76
C ARG A 291 3.29 16.79 -0.72
N VAL A 292 4.46 16.86 -1.35
CA VAL A 292 4.57 17.15 -2.79
C VAL A 292 3.95 16.02 -3.61
N GLN A 293 4.21 14.76 -3.28
CA GLN A 293 3.64 13.61 -3.97
C GLN A 293 2.10 13.61 -3.89
N ALA A 294 1.54 13.81 -2.70
CA ALA A 294 0.09 13.84 -2.50
C ALA A 294 -0.56 14.98 -3.28
N ALA A 295 0.06 16.18 -3.26
CA ALA A 295 -0.41 17.34 -4.01
C ALA A 295 -0.34 17.12 -5.52
N ALA A 296 0.79 16.60 -6.03
CA ALA A 296 0.97 16.26 -7.43
C ALA A 296 -0.07 15.26 -7.92
N ARG A 297 -0.35 14.20 -7.14
CA ARG A 297 -1.37 13.19 -7.48
C ARG A 297 -2.80 13.72 -7.43
N LEU A 298 -3.07 14.71 -6.59
CA LEU A 298 -4.39 15.35 -6.56
C LEU A 298 -4.64 16.22 -7.79
N VAL A 299 -3.61 16.87 -8.33
CA VAL A 299 -3.69 17.75 -9.50
C VAL A 299 -3.63 16.98 -10.81
N ALA A 300 -2.62 16.11 -10.97
CA ALA A 300 -2.29 15.47 -12.24
C ALA A 300 -2.74 14.01 -12.33
N GLY A 301 -3.33 13.46 -11.26
CA GLY A 301 -3.74 12.06 -11.21
C GLY A 301 -2.54 11.11 -11.37
N GLU A 302 -2.62 10.20 -12.35
CA GLU A 302 -1.55 9.25 -12.66
C GLU A 302 -0.38 9.87 -13.44
N GLN A 303 -0.58 11.03 -14.05
CA GLN A 303 0.43 11.70 -14.87
C GLN A 303 1.48 12.42 -14.00
N SER A 304 2.64 12.70 -14.58
CA SER A 304 3.62 13.61 -13.99
C SER A 304 3.11 15.04 -14.06
N VAL A 305 3.44 15.85 -13.06
CA VAL A 305 3.19 17.29 -13.12
C VAL A 305 4.16 17.90 -14.12
N ASP A 306 3.63 18.52 -15.16
CA ASP A 306 4.35 19.42 -16.05
C ASP A 306 4.05 20.85 -15.64
N THR A 307 5.03 21.56 -15.09
CA THR A 307 4.87 22.91 -14.53
C THR A 307 4.54 23.96 -15.59
N ASP A 308 4.89 23.72 -16.85
CA ASP A 308 4.62 24.64 -17.96
C ASP A 308 3.17 24.52 -18.44
N GLU A 309 2.59 23.33 -18.29
CA GLU A 309 1.19 23.03 -18.64
C GLU A 309 0.23 23.13 -17.43
N THR A 310 0.77 23.25 -16.22
CA THR A 310 -0.01 23.31 -14.98
C THR A 310 -0.65 24.69 -14.81
N GLY A 311 -1.98 24.73 -14.69
CA GLY A 311 -2.71 25.98 -14.47
C GLY A 311 -2.35 26.66 -13.13
N ALA A 312 -2.46 27.99 -13.08
CA ALA A 312 -2.01 28.82 -11.95
C ALA A 312 -2.52 28.37 -10.57
N GLY A 313 -3.74 27.84 -10.48
CA GLY A 313 -4.29 27.33 -9.21
C GLY A 313 -3.60 26.06 -8.70
N ALA A 314 -3.19 25.18 -9.60
CA ALA A 314 -2.46 23.96 -9.27
C ALA A 314 -1.01 24.26 -8.89
N SER A 315 -0.35 25.20 -9.57
CA SER A 315 0.98 25.67 -9.19
C SER A 315 0.95 26.33 -7.80
N ALA A 316 -0.03 27.22 -7.55
CA ALA A 316 -0.21 27.83 -6.22
C ALA A 316 -0.45 26.79 -5.10
N PHE A 317 -1.18 25.71 -5.41
CA PHE A 317 -1.37 24.60 -4.47
C PHE A 317 -0.05 23.87 -4.17
N LEU A 318 0.72 23.50 -5.19
CA LEU A 318 2.03 22.83 -5.01
C LEU A 318 3.02 23.69 -4.21
N LEU A 319 3.09 24.99 -4.50
CA LEU A 319 3.94 25.95 -3.78
C LEU A 319 3.54 26.08 -2.32
N ARG A 320 2.23 26.17 -2.04
CA ARG A 320 1.72 26.19 -0.66
C ARG A 320 2.04 24.91 0.10
N GLU A 321 1.84 23.74 -0.51
CA GLU A 321 2.08 22.45 0.15
C GLU A 321 3.56 22.19 0.44
N SER A 322 4.44 22.72 -0.41
CA SER A 322 5.89 22.62 -0.25
C SER A 322 6.52 23.76 0.56
N ALA A 323 5.75 24.81 0.84
CA ALA A 323 6.24 26.07 1.39
C ALA A 323 7.38 26.71 0.55
N ALA A 324 7.30 26.56 -0.77
CA ALA A 324 8.20 27.22 -1.72
C ALA A 324 7.56 28.49 -2.28
N ASP A 325 8.37 29.50 -2.58
CA ASP A 325 7.90 30.76 -3.16
C ASP A 325 7.73 30.65 -4.69
N THR A 326 8.60 29.88 -5.35
CA THR A 326 8.60 29.63 -6.79
C THR A 326 8.76 28.15 -7.13
N VAL A 327 8.44 27.77 -8.36
CA VAL A 327 8.60 26.37 -8.83
C VAL A 327 10.08 26.00 -8.84
N GLU A 328 10.93 26.93 -9.23
CA GLU A 328 12.39 26.80 -9.22
C GLU A 328 12.91 26.54 -7.79
N ASP A 329 12.38 27.27 -6.79
CA ASP A 329 12.71 27.04 -5.38
C ASP A 329 12.25 25.65 -4.92
N LEU A 330 11.05 25.23 -5.34
CA LEU A 330 10.53 23.89 -5.04
C LEU A 330 11.46 22.81 -5.58
N GLU A 331 11.83 22.89 -6.85
CA GLU A 331 12.73 21.93 -7.50
C GLU A 331 14.11 21.90 -6.83
N ALA A 332 14.69 23.07 -6.55
CA ALA A 332 15.97 23.18 -5.87
C ALA A 332 15.93 22.59 -4.45
N ASN A 333 14.86 22.86 -3.69
CA ASN A 333 14.66 22.32 -2.35
C ASN A 333 14.50 20.79 -2.36
N LEU A 334 13.70 20.24 -3.29
CA LEU A 334 13.53 18.79 -3.42
C LEU A 334 14.84 18.12 -3.82
N LYS A 335 15.62 18.73 -4.71
CA LYS A 335 16.93 18.22 -5.09
C LYS A 335 17.90 18.22 -3.91
N ALA A 336 18.00 19.31 -3.15
CA ALA A 336 18.89 19.40 -1.99
C ALA A 336 18.52 18.37 -0.91
N LEU A 337 17.21 18.18 -0.66
CA LEU A 337 16.71 17.13 0.25
C LEU A 337 17.09 15.74 -0.25
N ALA A 338 16.86 15.45 -1.53
CA ALA A 338 17.17 14.15 -2.14
C ALA A 338 18.67 13.85 -2.06
N ASP A 339 19.54 14.80 -2.41
CA ASP A 339 20.99 14.61 -2.41
C ASP A 339 21.50 14.30 -0.98
N ARG A 340 21.01 15.02 0.04
CA ARG A 340 21.39 14.77 1.44
C ARG A 340 20.87 13.41 1.93
N ALA A 341 19.62 13.06 1.62
CA ALA A 341 19.04 11.77 1.99
C ALA A 341 19.75 10.61 1.29
N ALA A 342 20.06 10.74 0.01
CA ALA A 342 20.82 9.75 -0.75
C ALA A 342 22.22 9.53 -0.14
N GLY A 343 22.94 10.61 0.21
CA GLY A 343 24.23 10.50 0.87
C GLY A 343 24.18 9.76 2.20
N LEU A 344 23.15 10.02 3.01
CA LEU A 344 22.92 9.31 4.27
C LEU A 344 22.62 7.84 4.05
N ILE A 345 21.66 7.52 3.18
CA ILE A 345 21.22 6.14 2.91
C ILE A 345 22.38 5.32 2.34
N SER A 346 23.13 5.87 1.39
CA SER A 346 24.23 5.15 0.73
C SER A 346 25.40 4.85 1.65
N LYS A 347 25.60 5.63 2.74
CA LYS A 347 26.57 5.31 3.80
C LYS A 347 26.27 3.99 4.50
N HIS A 348 25.00 3.58 4.55
CA HIS A 348 24.54 2.43 5.33
C HIS A 348 24.14 1.22 4.49
N ILE A 349 23.57 1.44 3.30
CA ILE A 349 23.05 0.38 2.42
C ILE A 349 23.88 0.23 1.13
N GLY A 350 24.81 1.15 0.84
CA GLY A 350 25.54 1.17 -0.44
C GLY A 350 24.80 1.94 -1.52
N SER A 351 25.36 2.01 -2.73
CA SER A 351 24.75 2.69 -3.89
C SER A 351 23.53 1.97 -4.42
#